data_AF-B0MRQ5-F1
#
_entry.id   AF-B0MRQ5-F1
#
_cell.length_a   1.000
_cell.length_b   1.000
_cell.length_c   1.000
_cell.angle_alpha   90.00
_cell.angle_beta   90.00
_cell.angle_gamma   90.00
#
_symmetry.space_group_name_H-M   'P 1'
#
loop_
_entity.id
_entity.type
_entity.pdbx_description
1 polymer ?
#
loop_
_entity_poly.entity_id
_entity_poly.type
_entity_poly.pdbx_seq_one_letter_code
_entity_poly.pdbx_strand_id
1 'polypeptide(L)'
;MDWKRNFLESSLLGQSTNKNNPNEVQAKCVDLAYKDMMTAGRYYSALFLHTREEICCAINEAIKQCDYVFSRDLIQKTSLLFCKDIIESGNKYVTGYGLAQKLINMTFKYLYVFSDFIVIEHSVPDFSLCDCPLDSIIIEKVLIKDCVWSKLTEQQYLECQAKITELLNANSLDLELSKLGNLAYDFINW
;
A
#
# COMPACT_ATOMS: atom_id res chain seq x y z
N MET A 1 14.44 26.05 -6.06
CA MET A 1 14.16 25.14 -4.93
C MET A 1 12.67 25.29 -4.62
N ASP A 2 11.87 24.26 -4.86
CA ASP A 2 10.41 24.33 -4.68
C ASP A 2 10.07 24.12 -3.20
N TRP A 3 10.00 25.22 -2.45
CA TRP A 3 9.80 25.19 -1.00
C TRP A 3 8.48 24.52 -0.59
N LYS A 4 7.46 24.51 -1.47
CA LYS A 4 6.17 23.86 -1.21
C LYS A 4 6.30 22.34 -1.28
N ARG A 5 7.00 21.83 -2.29
CA ARG A 5 7.33 20.41 -2.38
C ARG A 5 8.11 19.95 -1.15
N ASN A 6 9.17 20.69 -0.78
CA ASN A 6 9.97 20.38 0.39
C ASN A 6 9.16 20.42 1.70
N PHE A 7 8.21 21.37 1.81
CA PHE A 7 7.28 21.43 2.93
C PHE A 7 6.40 20.19 2.99
N LEU A 8 5.73 19.82 1.89
CA LEU A 8 4.86 18.64 1.83
C LEU A 8 5.60 17.35 2.17
N GLU A 9 6.79 17.15 1.59
CA GLU A 9 7.64 16.01 1.90
C GLU A 9 7.99 15.94 3.39
N SER A 10 8.32 17.09 4.00
CA SER A 10 8.68 17.15 5.43
C SER A 10 7.46 16.99 6.34
N SER A 11 6.28 17.44 5.90
CA SER A 11 5.02 17.23 6.62
C SER A 11 4.62 15.75 6.63
N LEU A 12 4.83 15.04 5.52
CA LEU A 12 4.49 13.62 5.40
C LEU A 12 5.53 12.71 6.07
N LEU A 13 6.82 12.90 5.76
CA LEU A 13 7.89 12.10 6.37
C LEU A 13 8.10 12.45 7.85
N GLY A 14 7.73 13.66 8.27
CA GLY A 14 7.99 14.19 9.60
C GLY A 14 9.34 14.89 9.66
N GLN A 15 9.40 15.96 10.45
CA GLN A 15 10.57 16.84 10.53
C GLN A 15 11.83 16.15 11.07
N SER A 16 11.67 15.05 11.80
CA SER A 16 12.78 14.30 12.40
C SER A 16 13.38 13.23 11.48
N THR A 17 12.78 12.93 10.32
CA THR A 17 13.27 11.89 9.42
C THR A 17 14.49 12.39 8.65
N ASN A 18 15.60 11.66 8.73
CA ASN A 18 16.78 11.97 7.94
C ASN A 18 16.56 11.55 6.48
N LYS A 19 16.23 12.52 5.62
CA LYS A 19 15.99 12.30 4.19
C LYS A 19 17.21 11.81 3.41
N ASN A 20 18.42 11.93 3.98
CA ASN A 20 19.65 11.41 3.39
C ASN A 20 19.92 9.94 3.76
N ASN A 21 19.06 9.33 4.58
CA ASN A 21 19.14 7.92 4.96
C ASN A 21 17.98 7.15 4.31
N PRO A 22 18.23 6.44 3.19
CA PRO A 22 17.21 5.65 2.49
C PRO A 22 16.44 4.69 3.40
N ASN A 23 17.11 4.07 4.37
CA ASN A 23 16.48 3.13 5.31
C ASN A 23 15.47 3.82 6.23
N GLU A 24 15.78 5.04 6.70
CA GLU A 24 14.84 5.81 7.54
C GLU A 24 13.62 6.27 6.73
N VAL A 25 13.83 6.68 5.49
CA VAL A 25 12.73 7.09 4.60
C VAL A 25 11.84 5.89 4.24
N GLN A 26 12.43 4.73 3.94
CA GLN A 26 11.68 3.48 3.72
C GLN A 26 10.86 3.10 4.96
N ALA A 27 11.49 3.08 6.13
CA ALA A 27 10.79 2.77 7.39
C ALA A 27 9.62 3.73 7.64
N LYS A 28 9.78 4.99 7.23
CA LYS A 28 8.71 5.99 7.30
C LYS A 28 7.58 5.73 6.30
N CYS A 29 7.88 5.28 5.09
CA CYS A 29 6.87 4.86 4.11
C CYS A 29 6.00 3.72 4.65
N VAL A 30 6.63 2.72 5.27
CA VAL A 30 5.92 1.60 5.94
C VAL A 30 5.08 2.11 7.11
N ASP A 31 5.60 3.02 7.93
CA ASP A 31 4.86 3.63 9.05
C ASP A 31 3.60 4.37 8.59
N LEU A 32 3.70 5.14 7.50
CA LEU A 32 2.56 5.85 6.91
C LEU A 32 1.52 4.85 6.40
N ALA A 33 1.94 3.84 5.64
CA ALA A 33 1.04 2.81 5.12
C ALA A 33 0.35 2.01 6.24
N TYR A 34 1.05 1.73 7.34
CA TYR A 34 0.46 1.09 8.52
C TYR A 34 -0.65 1.96 9.13
N LYS A 35 -0.43 3.28 9.25
CA LYS A 35 -1.44 4.21 9.75
C LYS A 35 -2.67 4.25 8.85
N ASP A 36 -2.49 4.24 7.53
CA ASP A 36 -3.60 4.17 6.58
C ASP A 36 -4.42 2.88 6.77
N MET A 37 -3.76 1.73 6.87
CA MET A 37 -4.42 0.45 7.16
C MET A 37 -5.17 0.45 8.50
N MET A 38 -4.63 1.11 9.52
CA MET A 38 -5.27 1.23 10.83
C MET A 38 -6.58 2.05 10.82
N THR A 39 -6.93 2.67 9.70
CA THR A 39 -8.26 3.30 9.50
C THR A 39 -9.41 2.29 9.66
N ALA A 40 -9.21 1.03 9.31
CA ALA A 40 -10.12 -0.05 9.70
C ALA A 40 -9.49 -0.99 10.73
N GLY A 41 -8.18 -1.24 10.65
CA GLY A 41 -7.47 -2.17 11.52
C GLY A 41 -7.53 -1.83 13.01
N ARG A 42 -7.66 -0.55 13.40
CA ARG A 42 -7.65 -0.13 14.82
C ARG A 42 -8.71 -0.79 15.69
N TYR A 43 -9.84 -1.17 15.11
CA TYR A 43 -10.93 -1.82 15.86
C TYR A 43 -10.59 -3.26 16.25
N TYR A 44 -9.56 -3.82 15.61
CA TYR A 44 -9.19 -5.23 15.67
C TYR A 44 -7.75 -5.44 16.12
N SER A 45 -7.01 -4.36 16.42
CA SER A 45 -5.57 -4.43 16.64
C SER A 45 -5.16 -5.25 17.86
N ALA A 46 -6.04 -5.36 18.86
CA ALA A 46 -5.81 -6.23 20.02
C ALA A 46 -5.85 -7.72 19.68
N LEU A 47 -6.35 -8.08 18.49
CA LEU A 47 -6.48 -9.44 18.00
C LEU A 47 -5.42 -9.79 16.94
N PHE A 48 -4.52 -8.86 16.60
CA PHE A 48 -3.43 -9.14 15.67
C PHE A 48 -2.44 -10.13 16.31
N LEU A 49 -1.90 -11.03 15.48
CA LEU A 49 -0.87 -11.99 15.92
C LEU A 49 0.46 -11.32 16.29
N HIS A 50 0.73 -10.15 15.70
CA HIS A 50 2.00 -9.45 15.82
C HIS A 50 1.81 -7.99 16.21
N THR A 51 2.83 -7.43 16.88
CA THR A 51 2.85 -6.01 17.24
C THR A 51 3.07 -5.13 16.01
N ARG A 52 2.80 -3.82 16.15
CA ARG A 52 3.11 -2.84 15.10
C ARG A 52 4.59 -2.89 14.72
N GLU A 53 5.47 -2.97 15.72
CA GLU A 53 6.92 -2.99 15.52
C GLU A 53 7.34 -4.22 14.73
N GLU A 54 6.80 -5.39 15.07
CA GLU A 54 7.06 -6.66 14.36
C GLU A 54 6.54 -6.61 12.92
N ILE A 55 5.31 -6.12 12.71
CA ILE A 55 4.73 -5.99 11.37
C ILE A 55 5.56 -5.04 10.51
N CYS A 56 5.84 -3.82 11.01
CA CYS A 56 6.62 -2.84 10.26
C CYS A 56 8.05 -3.32 9.97
N CYS A 57 8.69 -4.02 10.92
CA CYS A 57 10.00 -4.62 10.72
C CYS A 57 9.97 -5.69 9.61
N ALA A 58 9.00 -6.61 9.68
CA ALA A 58 8.83 -7.66 8.68
C ALA A 58 8.62 -7.09 7.27
N ILE A 59 7.80 -6.03 7.13
CA ILE A 59 7.57 -5.39 5.82
C ILE A 59 8.82 -4.69 5.31
N ASN A 60 9.56 -3.98 6.17
CA ASN A 60 10.80 -3.32 5.77
C ASN A 60 11.84 -4.30 5.23
N GLU A 61 11.99 -5.46 5.89
CA GLU A 61 12.91 -6.50 5.44
C GLU A 61 12.39 -7.18 4.17
N ALA A 62 11.10 -7.48 4.08
CA ALA A 62 10.52 -8.13 2.90
C ALA A 62 10.67 -7.29 1.63
N ILE A 63 10.47 -5.97 1.72
CA ILE A 63 10.65 -5.04 0.58
C ILE A 63 12.08 -5.04 0.06
N LYS A 64 13.06 -5.09 0.96
CA LYS A 64 14.48 -5.17 0.58
C LYS A 64 14.81 -6.52 -0.04
N GLN A 65 14.29 -7.60 0.54
CA GLN A 65 14.52 -8.96 0.04
C GLN A 65 13.92 -9.21 -1.34
N CYS A 66 12.87 -8.48 -1.71
CA CYS A 66 12.27 -8.55 -3.05
C CYS A 66 12.78 -7.46 -3.99
N ASP A 67 13.90 -6.79 -3.67
CA ASP A 67 14.50 -5.72 -4.47
C ASP A 67 13.49 -4.64 -4.88
N TYR A 68 12.58 -4.29 -3.97
CA TYR A 68 11.50 -3.32 -4.21
C TYR A 68 10.56 -3.68 -5.37
N VAL A 69 10.48 -4.96 -5.75
CA VAL A 69 9.52 -5.44 -6.75
C VAL A 69 8.23 -5.86 -6.07
N PHE A 70 7.11 -5.28 -6.50
CA PHE A 70 5.79 -5.66 -5.99
C PHE A 70 5.42 -7.08 -6.42
N SER A 71 4.78 -7.82 -5.51
CA SER A 71 4.11 -9.07 -5.86
C SER A 71 2.90 -9.31 -4.94
N ARG A 72 1.88 -10.01 -5.45
CA ARG A 72 0.73 -10.42 -4.65
C ARG A 72 1.08 -11.47 -3.60
N ASP A 73 2.16 -12.23 -3.81
CA ASP A 73 2.73 -13.13 -2.79
C ASP A 73 3.19 -12.36 -1.54
N LEU A 74 3.69 -11.13 -1.70
CA LEU A 74 4.01 -10.27 -0.56
C LEU A 74 2.77 -9.92 0.27
N ILE A 75 1.62 -9.67 -0.38
CA ILE A 75 0.34 -9.45 0.31
C ILE A 75 -0.08 -10.72 1.07
N GLN A 76 -0.03 -11.88 0.42
CA GLN A 76 -0.39 -13.16 1.03
C GLN A 76 0.50 -13.52 2.22
N LYS A 77 1.81 -13.28 2.14
CA LYS A 77 2.72 -13.49 3.28
C LYS A 77 2.45 -12.49 4.41
N THR A 78 2.16 -11.24 4.06
CA THR A 78 1.83 -10.19 5.02
C THR A 78 0.52 -10.45 5.75
N SER A 79 -0.47 -11.05 5.10
CA SER A 79 -1.76 -11.33 5.74
C SER A 79 -1.64 -12.26 6.94
N LEU A 80 -0.67 -13.17 6.91
CA LEU A 80 -0.35 -14.10 8.00
C LEU A 80 0.15 -13.40 9.26
N LEU A 81 0.62 -12.15 9.15
CA LEU A 81 1.04 -11.35 10.31
C LEU A 81 -0.14 -10.81 11.11
N PHE A 82 -1.33 -10.73 10.51
CA PHE A 82 -2.53 -10.24 11.18
C PHE A 82 -3.33 -11.38 11.79
N CYS A 83 -3.65 -12.41 10.99
CA CYS A 83 -4.41 -13.59 11.41
C CYS A 83 -4.33 -14.68 10.33
N LYS A 84 -4.90 -15.87 10.62
CA LYS A 84 -4.98 -16.94 9.62
C LYS A 84 -5.91 -16.61 8.45
N ASP A 85 -7.05 -15.96 8.69
CA ASP A 85 -8.02 -15.63 7.63
C ASP A 85 -8.89 -14.41 8.00
N ILE A 86 -9.65 -14.54 9.10
CA ILE A 86 -10.66 -13.57 9.55
C ILE A 86 -10.42 -13.20 11.00
N ILE A 87 -10.59 -11.91 11.32
CA ILE A 87 -10.62 -11.37 12.68
C ILE A 87 -12.05 -10.99 13.03
N GLU A 88 -12.59 -11.53 14.13
CA GLU A 88 -14.02 -11.49 14.53
C GLU A 88 -14.99 -12.30 13.65
N SER A 89 -16.30 -12.17 13.85
CA SER A 89 -17.35 -12.94 13.14
C SER A 89 -18.61 -12.10 12.85
N GLY A 90 -19.42 -12.57 11.90
CA GLY A 90 -20.68 -11.92 11.52
C GLY A 90 -20.47 -10.69 10.63
N ASN A 91 -21.15 -9.57 10.92
CA ASN A 91 -21.03 -8.33 10.13
C ASN A 91 -19.88 -7.42 10.57
N LYS A 92 -19.23 -7.74 11.70
CA LYS A 92 -18.09 -7.01 12.24
C LYS A 92 -16.88 -7.93 12.16
N TYR A 93 -16.15 -7.82 11.06
CA TYR A 93 -14.90 -8.55 10.85
C TYR A 93 -13.99 -7.79 9.90
N VAL A 94 -12.73 -8.18 9.91
CA VAL A 94 -11.75 -7.85 8.87
C VAL A 94 -11.04 -9.12 8.43
N THR A 95 -10.48 -9.12 7.23
CA THR A 95 -9.64 -10.21 6.75
C THR A 95 -8.17 -9.82 6.88
N GLY A 96 -7.30 -10.80 7.16
CA GLY A 96 -5.86 -10.56 7.13
C GLY A 96 -5.41 -10.03 5.77
N TYR A 97 -6.03 -10.52 4.69
CA TYR A 97 -5.76 -10.10 3.32
C TYR A 97 -6.19 -8.64 3.06
N GLY A 98 -7.37 -8.22 3.53
CA GLY A 98 -7.86 -6.85 3.38
C GLY A 98 -6.98 -5.82 4.09
N LEU A 99 -6.42 -6.18 5.26
CA LEU A 99 -5.43 -5.36 5.95
C LEU A 99 -4.08 -5.36 5.22
N ALA A 100 -3.60 -6.54 4.81
CA ALA A 100 -2.32 -6.70 4.12
C ALA A 100 -2.27 -5.98 2.78
N GLN A 101 -3.33 -6.04 1.96
CA GLN A 101 -3.35 -5.33 0.68
C GLN A 101 -3.26 -3.81 0.90
N LYS A 102 -3.94 -3.27 1.93
CA LYS A 102 -3.87 -1.83 2.21
C LYS A 102 -2.46 -1.44 2.64
N LEU A 103 -1.84 -2.23 3.53
CA LEU A 103 -0.48 -1.99 4.00
C LEU A 103 0.54 -2.05 2.86
N ILE A 104 0.56 -3.12 2.07
CA ILE A 104 1.55 -3.29 0.99
C ILE A 104 1.34 -2.26 -0.11
N ASN A 105 0.13 -2.11 -0.64
CA ASN A 105 -0.12 -1.20 -1.77
C ASN A 105 0.14 0.27 -1.39
N MET A 106 -0.24 0.69 -0.18
CA MET A 106 0.10 2.03 0.31
C MET A 106 1.61 2.19 0.54
N THR A 107 2.30 1.13 0.97
CA THR A 107 3.76 1.19 1.08
C THR A 107 4.39 1.45 -0.27
N PHE A 108 4.02 0.71 -1.32
CA PHE A 108 4.53 0.93 -2.67
C PHE A 108 4.15 2.32 -3.23
N LYS A 109 2.96 2.84 -2.89
CA LYS A 109 2.59 4.24 -3.19
C LYS A 109 3.58 5.23 -2.57
N TYR A 110 3.88 5.09 -1.29
CA TYR A 110 4.82 5.99 -0.62
C TYR A 110 6.26 5.80 -1.10
N LEU A 111 6.69 4.58 -1.40
CA LEU A 111 7.98 4.31 -2.01
C LEU A 111 8.12 4.99 -3.37
N TYR A 112 7.06 4.98 -4.19
CA TYR A 112 7.02 5.72 -5.45
C TYR A 112 7.19 7.23 -5.22
N VAL A 113 6.34 7.80 -4.36
CA VAL A 113 6.32 9.24 -4.05
C VAL A 113 7.66 9.74 -3.48
N PHE A 114 8.34 8.92 -2.68
CA PHE A 114 9.60 9.27 -2.02
C PHE A 114 10.82 8.56 -2.64
N SER A 115 10.70 8.04 -3.85
CA SER A 115 11.74 7.28 -4.54
C SER A 115 13.06 8.05 -4.67
N ASP A 116 12.98 9.37 -4.90
CA ASP A 116 14.14 10.28 -4.95
C ASP A 116 15.05 10.23 -3.70
N PHE A 117 14.50 9.90 -2.53
CA PHE A 117 15.25 9.80 -1.26
C PHE A 117 15.74 8.39 -0.95
N ILE A 118 15.18 7.38 -1.61
CA ILE A 118 15.45 5.97 -1.32
C ILE A 118 16.44 5.40 -2.34
N VAL A 119 16.31 5.80 -3.60
CA VAL A 119 16.94 5.14 -4.76
C VAL A 119 18.19 5.90 -5.21
N ILE A 120 18.97 6.41 -4.25
CA ILE A 120 20.18 7.20 -4.54
C ILE A 120 21.29 6.30 -5.13
N GLU A 121 21.26 5.00 -4.84
CA GLU A 121 22.28 4.01 -5.29
C GLU A 121 21.72 2.79 -6.06
N HIS A 122 20.40 2.58 -6.10
CA HIS A 122 19.76 1.45 -6.79
C HIS A 122 19.10 1.89 -8.11
N SER A 123 18.78 0.95 -9.00
CA SER A 123 17.89 1.24 -10.13
C SER A 123 16.50 1.60 -9.59
N VAL A 124 15.82 2.58 -10.20
CA VAL A 124 14.41 2.91 -9.91
C VAL A 124 13.59 1.61 -9.90
N PRO A 125 12.90 1.28 -8.79
CA PRO A 125 12.08 0.07 -8.72
C PRO A 125 11.07 0.04 -9.86
N ASP A 126 10.81 -1.14 -10.39
CA ASP A 126 9.77 -1.32 -11.38
C ASP A 126 8.40 -1.30 -10.70
N PHE A 127 7.68 -0.18 -10.84
CA PHE A 127 6.34 0.00 -10.31
C PHE A 127 5.25 -0.51 -11.27
N SER A 128 5.60 -1.05 -12.45
CA SER A 128 4.61 -1.47 -13.46
C SER A 128 3.72 -2.63 -13.01
N LEU A 129 4.16 -3.39 -12.02
CA LEU A 129 3.40 -4.50 -11.42
C LEU A 129 2.54 -4.07 -10.24
N CYS A 130 2.66 -2.82 -9.76
CA CYS A 130 1.99 -2.39 -8.54
C CYS A 130 0.46 -2.40 -8.70
N ASP A 131 -0.19 -2.96 -7.69
CA ASP A 131 -1.64 -2.93 -7.58
C ASP A 131 -2.12 -1.63 -6.92
N CYS A 132 -3.37 -1.25 -7.20
CA CYS A 132 -4.01 -0.09 -6.60
C CYS A 132 -4.31 -0.34 -5.10
N PRO A 133 -3.95 0.56 -4.17
CA PRO A 133 -4.40 0.44 -2.78
C PRO A 133 -5.91 0.61 -2.69
N LEU A 134 -6.64 -0.46 -2.40
CA LEU A 134 -8.09 -0.39 -2.34
C LEU A 134 -8.55 0.24 -1.03
N ASP A 135 -9.35 1.29 -1.12
CA ASP A 135 -10.18 1.82 -0.05
C ASP A 135 -11.61 2.05 -0.52
N SER A 136 -12.43 2.66 0.35
CA SER A 136 -13.83 2.92 0.07
C SER A 136 -14.04 3.80 -1.18
N ILE A 137 -13.16 4.78 -1.44
CA ILE A 137 -13.29 5.68 -2.59
C ILE A 137 -13.00 4.90 -3.88
N ILE A 138 -11.91 4.13 -3.89
CA ILE A 138 -11.53 3.33 -5.05
C ILE A 138 -12.60 2.26 -5.32
N ILE A 139 -13.06 1.54 -4.31
CA ILE A 139 -14.08 0.48 -4.47
C ILE A 139 -15.39 1.04 -5.02
N GLU A 140 -15.83 2.20 -4.52
CA GLU A 140 -17.04 2.87 -5.02
C GLU A 140 -16.94 3.18 -6.52
N LYS A 141 -15.77 3.66 -6.97
CA LYS A 141 -15.52 3.96 -8.39
C LYS A 141 -15.40 2.72 -9.28
N VAL A 142 -14.93 1.60 -8.73
CA VAL A 142 -14.84 0.32 -9.45
C VAL A 142 -16.24 -0.37 -9.55
N LEU A 143 -17.25 0.19 -8.87
CA LEU A 143 -18.67 -0.21 -8.90
C LEU A 143 -18.94 -1.65 -8.42
N ILE A 144 -18.07 -2.17 -7.54
CA ILE A 144 -18.29 -3.47 -6.89
C ILE A 144 -19.17 -3.24 -5.65
N LYS A 145 -20.44 -3.62 -5.77
CA LYS A 145 -21.44 -3.44 -4.71
C LYS A 145 -21.08 -4.26 -3.46
N ASP A 146 -21.44 -3.71 -2.31
CA ASP A 146 -21.34 -4.36 -0.98
C ASP A 146 -19.93 -4.83 -0.59
N CYS A 147 -18.91 -4.22 -1.19
CA CYS A 147 -17.52 -4.53 -0.92
C CYS A 147 -16.91 -3.52 0.06
N VAL A 148 -16.29 -4.03 1.13
CA VAL A 148 -15.54 -3.21 2.09
C VAL A 148 -14.10 -3.64 2.04
N TRP A 149 -13.18 -2.70 1.79
CA TRP A 149 -11.76 -3.03 1.56
C TRP A 149 -11.14 -3.86 2.69
N SER A 150 -11.52 -3.60 3.93
CA SER A 150 -10.97 -4.28 5.10
C SER A 150 -11.48 -5.72 5.26
N LYS A 151 -12.48 -6.12 4.48
CA LYS A 151 -13.11 -7.44 4.47
C LYS A 151 -12.81 -8.25 3.21
N LEU A 152 -11.98 -7.71 2.32
CA LEU A 152 -11.68 -8.34 1.04
C LEU A 152 -11.07 -9.72 1.22
N THR A 153 -11.61 -10.70 0.53
CA THR A 153 -10.88 -11.94 0.24
C THR A 153 -9.86 -11.68 -0.87
N GLU A 154 -8.90 -12.59 -1.03
CA GLU A 154 -7.97 -12.56 -2.15
C GLU A 154 -8.71 -12.51 -3.50
N GLN A 155 -9.74 -13.34 -3.67
CA GLN A 155 -10.52 -13.37 -4.91
C GLN A 155 -11.17 -12.02 -5.20
N GLN A 156 -11.84 -11.41 -4.23
CA GLN A 156 -12.48 -10.10 -4.41
C GLN A 156 -11.44 -9.01 -4.71
N TYR A 157 -10.27 -9.08 -4.08
CA TYR A 157 -9.16 -8.18 -4.36
C TYR A 157 -8.70 -8.32 -5.82
N LEU A 158 -8.50 -9.55 -6.31
CA LEU A 158 -8.11 -9.83 -7.70
C LEU A 158 -9.16 -9.31 -8.70
N GLU A 159 -10.44 -9.50 -8.40
CA GLU A 159 -11.56 -8.98 -9.21
C GLU A 159 -11.52 -7.44 -9.28
N CYS A 160 -11.28 -6.76 -8.15
CA CYS A 160 -11.09 -5.30 -8.12
C CYS A 160 -9.91 -4.86 -8.98
N GLN A 161 -8.75 -5.51 -8.84
CA GLN A 161 -7.54 -5.14 -9.61
C GLN A 161 -7.71 -5.39 -11.10
N ALA A 162 -8.32 -6.52 -11.49
CA ALA A 162 -8.63 -6.79 -12.89
C ALA A 162 -9.54 -5.70 -13.47
N LYS A 163 -10.55 -5.27 -12.71
CA LYS A 163 -11.45 -4.20 -13.15
C LYS A 163 -10.74 -2.86 -13.29
N ILE A 164 -9.81 -2.55 -12.38
CA ILE A 164 -8.98 -1.35 -12.47
C ILE A 164 -8.11 -1.37 -13.73
N THR A 165 -7.50 -2.52 -14.06
CA THR A 165 -6.72 -2.68 -15.29
C THR A 165 -7.56 -2.42 -16.54
N GLU A 166 -8.80 -2.93 -16.61
CA GLU A 166 -9.72 -2.64 -17.70
C GLU A 166 -10.00 -1.13 -17.84
N LEU A 167 -10.27 -0.46 -16.72
CA LEU A 167 -10.57 0.96 -16.67
C LEU A 167 -9.37 1.82 -17.09
N LEU A 168 -8.16 1.46 -16.66
CA LEU A 168 -6.93 2.14 -17.07
C LEU A 168 -6.67 1.96 -18.57
N ASN A 169 -6.82 0.73 -19.09
CA ASN A 169 -6.60 0.43 -20.51
C ASN A 169 -7.61 1.13 -21.45
N ALA A 170 -8.79 1.48 -20.94
CA ALA A 170 -9.79 2.23 -21.69
C ALA A 170 -9.47 3.73 -21.81
N ASN A 171 -8.50 4.23 -21.04
CA ASN A 171 -8.14 5.65 -20.98
C ASN A 171 -6.73 5.89 -21.52
N SER A 172 -6.50 7.07 -22.12
CA SER A 172 -5.15 7.50 -22.44
C SER A 172 -4.46 8.00 -21.18
N LEU A 173 -3.40 7.32 -20.76
CA LEU A 173 -2.57 7.73 -19.63
C LEU A 173 -1.36 8.55 -20.14
N ASP A 174 -0.88 9.47 -19.33
CA ASP A 174 0.43 10.07 -19.56
C ASP A 174 1.56 9.06 -19.33
N LEU A 175 2.76 9.44 -19.77
CA LEU A 175 3.93 8.55 -19.72
C LEU A 175 4.32 8.13 -18.30
N GLU A 176 4.09 8.98 -17.30
CA GLU A 176 4.47 8.69 -15.92
C GLU A 176 3.48 7.69 -15.31
N LEU A 177 2.18 7.96 -15.43
CA LEU A 177 1.12 7.06 -14.98
C LEU A 177 1.16 5.69 -15.68
N SER A 178 1.52 5.64 -16.96
CA SER A 178 1.61 4.37 -17.71
C SER A 178 2.64 3.38 -17.14
N LYS A 179 3.56 3.82 -16.29
CA LYS A 179 4.62 3.00 -15.67
C LYS A 179 4.25 2.45 -14.29
N LEU A 180 3.08 2.79 -13.75
CA LEU A 180 2.72 2.47 -12.36
C LEU A 180 1.78 1.25 -12.25
N GLY A 181 1.48 0.57 -13.35
CA GLY A 181 0.48 -0.50 -13.34
C GLY A 181 -0.87 0.02 -12.84
N ASN A 182 -1.49 -0.71 -11.92
CA ASN A 182 -2.77 -0.34 -11.33
C ASN A 182 -2.64 0.77 -10.26
N LEU A 183 -1.45 1.03 -9.72
CA LEU A 183 -1.23 2.14 -8.79
C LEU A 183 -1.57 3.49 -9.43
N ALA A 184 -1.45 3.62 -10.76
CA ALA A 184 -1.89 4.81 -11.50
C ALA A 184 -3.35 5.20 -11.21
N TYR A 185 -4.22 4.20 -11.02
CA TYR A 185 -5.65 4.44 -10.79
C TYR A 185 -5.91 5.18 -9.48
N ASP A 186 -5.10 4.93 -8.45
CA ASP A 186 -5.17 5.66 -7.20
C ASP A 186 -4.80 7.14 -7.41
N PHE A 187 -3.69 7.45 -8.08
CA PHE A 187 -3.30 8.83 -8.36
C PHE A 187 -4.31 9.62 -9.20
N ILE A 188 -5.06 8.95 -10.07
CA ILE A 188 -6.13 9.58 -10.87
C ILE A 188 -7.37 9.88 -10.01
N ASN A 189 -7.61 9.07 -8.98
CA ASN A 189 -8.89 9.02 -8.29
C ASN A 189 -8.87 9.42 -6.82
N TRP A 190 -7.69 9.73 -6.29
CA TRP A 190 -7.46 10.17 -4.91
C TRP A 190 -8.00 11.58 -4.64
#